data_AF-A0A3R0UP24-F1
#
_entry.id   AF-A0A3R0UP24-F1
#
_cell.length_a   1.000
_cell.length_b   1.000
_cell.length_c   1.000
_cell.angle_alpha   90.00
_cell.angle_beta   90.00
_cell.angle_gamma   90.00
#
_symmetry.space_group_name_H-M   'P 1'
#
loop_
_entity.id
_entity.type
_entity.pdbx_description
1 polymer ?
#
loop_
_entity_poly.entity_id
_entity_poly.type
_entity_poly.pdbx_seq_one_letter_code
_entity_poly.pdbx_strand_id
1 'polypeptide(L)'
;MDKPTRGRVRKVDLLPDSIRKPLLEMLREKRLTQVQIREEINRLIREAGLPEEQQLSPAAISREASRNELIARNLRDLREQT
;
A
#
# COMPACT_ATOMS: atom_id res chain seq x y z
N MET A 1 -3.49 0.34 -21.00
CA MET A 1 -4.95 0.18 -20.79
C MET A 1 -5.18 -0.37 -19.38
N ASP A 2 -5.19 0.51 -18.37
CA ASP A 2 -5.56 0.14 -17.01
C ASP A 2 -7.09 0.02 -16.98
N LYS A 3 -7.63 -1.20 -17.11
CA LYS A 3 -9.08 -1.42 -17.02
C LYS A 3 -9.51 -1.03 -15.60
N PRO A 4 -10.41 -0.06 -15.41
CA PRO A 4 -10.86 0.31 -14.08
C PRO A 4 -11.59 -0.88 -13.47
N THR A 5 -10.95 -1.56 -12.53
CA THR A 5 -11.54 -2.61 -11.69
C THR A 5 -12.45 -1.95 -10.65
N ARG A 6 -13.46 -1.20 -11.12
CA ARG A 6 -14.53 -0.69 -10.27
C ARG A 6 -15.24 -1.88 -9.66
N GLY A 7 -15.05 -2.11 -8.36
CA GLY A 7 -15.75 -3.12 -7.57
C GLY A 7 -14.92 -4.27 -7.01
N ARG A 8 -13.66 -4.49 -7.44
CA ARG A 8 -12.82 -5.54 -6.82
C ARG A 8 -12.13 -4.98 -5.58
N VAL A 9 -12.49 -5.52 -4.41
CA VAL A 9 -11.81 -5.19 -3.14
C VAL A 9 -10.33 -5.53 -3.26
N ARG A 10 -9.45 -4.58 -2.92
CA ARG A 10 -8.01 -4.77 -3.04
C ARG A 10 -7.51 -5.58 -1.85
N LYS A 11 -6.48 -6.41 -2.05
CA LYS A 11 -5.85 -7.16 -0.96
C LYS A 11 -5.42 -6.26 0.20
N VAL A 12 -4.89 -5.07 -0.10
CA VAL A 12 -4.44 -4.11 0.92
C VAL A 12 -5.61 -3.59 1.78
N ASP A 13 -6.79 -3.42 1.19
CA ASP A 13 -7.98 -2.96 1.91
C ASP A 13 -8.55 -4.06 2.84
N LEU A 14 -8.23 -5.33 2.58
CA LEU A 14 -8.62 -6.49 3.38
C LEU A 14 -7.65 -6.77 4.54
N LEU A 15 -6.49 -6.11 4.59
CA LEU A 15 -5.52 -6.32 5.65
C LEU A 15 -6.01 -5.71 6.97
N PRO A 16 -5.77 -6.37 8.12
CA PRO A 16 -5.98 -5.77 9.42
C PRO A 16 -5.20 -4.46 9.58
N ASP A 17 -5.74 -3.54 10.37
CA ASP A 17 -5.11 -2.23 10.65
C ASP A 17 -3.67 -2.36 11.18
N SER A 18 -3.38 -3.42 11.93
CA SER A 18 -2.05 -3.74 12.46
C SER A 18 -1.00 -3.99 11.36
N ILE A 19 -1.41 -4.25 10.13
CA ILE A 19 -0.52 -4.48 8.97
C ILE A 19 -0.70 -3.37 7.94
N ARG A 20 -1.94 -2.93 7.70
CA ARG A 20 -2.25 -1.88 6.73
C ARG A 20 -1.61 -0.55 7.12
N LYS A 21 -1.63 -0.17 8.41
CA LYS A 21 -1.02 1.09 8.87
C LYS A 21 0.51 1.10 8.67
N PRO A 22 1.27 0.08 9.09
CA PRO A 22 2.69 -0.02 8.77
C PRO A 22 3.01 0.07 7.28
N LEU A 23 2.22 -0.58 6.42
CA LEU A 23 2.41 -0.50 4.96
C LEU A 23 2.32 0.96 4.47
N LEU A 24 1.26 1.66 4.86
CA LEU A 24 1.03 3.04 4.42
C LEU A 24 2.09 3.99 4.99
N GLU A 25 2.55 3.75 6.22
CA GLU A 25 3.62 4.51 6.84
C GLU A 25 4.95 4.32 6.10
N MET A 26 5.39 3.08 5.87
CA MET A 26 6.64 2.82 5.15
C MET A 26 6.64 3.42 3.73
N LEU A 27 5.49 3.35 3.03
CA LEU A 27 5.34 3.96 1.70
C LEU A 27 5.46 5.49 1.75
N ARG A 28 5.00 6.13 2.83
CA ARG A 28 5.09 7.58 3.03
C ARG A 28 6.49 8.03 3.42
N GLU A 29 7.17 7.26 4.27
CA GLU A 29 8.50 7.58 4.78
C GLU A 29 9.60 7.47 3.73
N LYS A 30 9.38 6.65 2.69
CA LYS A 30 10.32 6.45 1.57
C LYS A 30 11.74 6.02 2.00
N ARG A 31 11.89 5.42 3.20
CA ARG A 31 13.16 4.89 3.70
C ARG A 31 13.49 3.49 3.16
N LEU A 32 12.48 2.75 2.70
CA LEU A 32 12.60 1.39 2.19
C LEU A 32 12.19 1.33 0.72
N THR A 33 12.82 0.43 -0.03
CA THR A 33 12.38 0.11 -1.40
C THR A 33 11.05 -0.63 -1.38
N GLN A 34 10.29 -0.58 -2.48
CA GLN A 34 9.03 -1.34 -2.60
C GLN A 34 9.21 -2.85 -2.39
N VAL A 35 10.37 -3.40 -2.76
CA VAL A 35 10.73 -4.81 -2.55
C VAL A 35 10.87 -5.10 -1.06
N GLN A 36 11.61 -4.26 -0.33
CA GLN A 36 11.78 -4.39 1.12
C GLN A 36 10.46 -4.21 1.87
N ILE A 37 9.64 -3.22 1.47
CA ILE A 37 8.30 -3.01 2.06
C ILE A 37 7.43 -4.24 1.85
N ARG A 38 7.46 -4.85 0.66
CA ARG A 38 6.72 -6.08 0.39
C ARG A 38 7.15 -7.22 1.32
N GLU A 39 8.45 -7.41 1.46
CA GLU A 39 9.04 -8.47 2.29
C GLU A 39 8.66 -8.30 3.76
N GLU A 40 8.76 -7.07 4.27
CA GLU A 40 8.36 -6.67 5.61
C GLU A 40 6.86 -6.96 5.85
N ILE A 41 5.99 -6.49 4.96
CA ILE A 41 4.54 -6.69 5.10
C ILE A 41 4.17 -8.16 4.98
N ASN A 42 4.76 -8.91 4.05
CA ASN A 42 4.50 -10.35 3.96
C ASN A 42 5.04 -11.11 5.17
N ARG A 43 6.10 -10.61 5.84
CA ARG A 43 6.56 -11.14 7.12
C ARG A 43 5.52 -10.89 8.22
N LEU A 44 5.03 -9.65 8.36
CA LEU A 44 3.97 -9.32 9.33
C LEU A 44 2.70 -10.14 9.11
N ILE A 45 2.31 -10.40 7.85
CA ILE A 45 1.15 -11.25 7.50
C ILE A 45 1.36 -12.68 8.02
N ARG A 46 2.56 -13.25 7.82
CA ARG A 46 2.90 -14.59 8.32
C ARG A 46 2.96 -14.64 9.84
N GLU A 47 3.60 -13.66 10.47
CA GLU A 47 3.71 -13.56 11.94
C GLU A 47 2.34 -13.41 12.61
N ALA A 48 1.39 -12.74 11.95
CA ALA A 48 0.01 -12.63 12.39
C ALA A 48 -0.83 -13.90 12.15
N GLY A 49 -0.26 -14.95 11.56
CA GLY A 49 -0.96 -16.19 11.24
C GLY A 49 -2.03 -16.05 10.15
N LEU A 50 -1.92 -15.03 9.29
CA LEU A 50 -2.89 -14.79 8.23
C LEU A 50 -2.63 -15.69 7.02
N PRO A 51 -3.67 -16.03 6.24
CA PRO A 51 -3.53 -16.89 5.07
C PRO A 51 -2.57 -16.31 4.01
N GLU A 52 -1.88 -17.18 3.27
CA GLU A 52 -0.95 -16.75 2.20
C GLU A 52 -1.63 -15.94 1.10
N GLU A 53 -2.93 -16.13 0.90
CA GLU A 53 -3.75 -15.35 -0.03
C GLU A 53 -3.78 -13.87 0.34
N GLN A 54 -3.52 -13.50 1.60
CA GLN A 54 -3.41 -12.11 2.03
C GLN A 54 -2.04 -11.49 1.71
N GLN A 55 -1.02 -12.30 1.40
CA GLN A 55 0.28 -11.78 1.00
C GLN A 55 0.16 -10.91 -0.25
N LEU A 56 0.96 -9.84 -0.24
CA LEU A 56 0.99 -8.82 -1.26
C LEU A 56 1.98 -9.17 -2.36
N SER A 57 1.53 -8.96 -3.60
CA SER A 57 2.38 -9.06 -4.79
C SER A 57 3.13 -7.75 -5.06
N PRO A 58 4.20 -7.77 -5.87
CA PRO A 58 4.87 -6.54 -6.32
C PRO A 58 3.91 -5.51 -6.90
N ALA A 59 2.96 -5.97 -7.72
CA ALA A 59 1.97 -5.12 -8.35
C ALA A 59 1.00 -4.48 -7.33
N ALA A 60 0.69 -5.17 -6.22
CA ALA A 60 -0.11 -4.58 -5.15
C ALA A 60 0.64 -3.44 -4.46
N ILE A 61 1.92 -3.64 -4.14
CA ILE A 61 2.76 -2.60 -3.50
C ILE A 61 2.95 -1.40 -4.43
N SER A 62 3.27 -1.64 -5.71
CA SER A 62 3.44 -0.58 -6.69
C SER A 62 2.18 0.29 -6.85
N ARG A 63 0.99 -0.33 -6.90
CA ARG A 63 -0.28 0.41 -6.97
C ARG A 63 -0.54 1.27 -5.75
N GLU A 64 -0.26 0.76 -4.55
CA GLU A 64 -0.45 1.54 -3.33
C GLU A 64 0.59 2.65 -3.17
N ALA A 65 1.83 2.43 -3.64
CA ALA A 65 2.83 3.49 -3.72
C ALA A 65 2.36 4.65 -4.63
N SER A 66 1.93 4.35 -5.85
CA SER A 66 1.42 5.35 -6.79
C SER A 66 0.19 6.09 -6.24
N ARG A 67 -0.67 5.40 -5.49
CA ARG A 67 -1.82 6.01 -4.82
C ARG A 67 -1.39 6.99 -3.72
N ASN A 68 -0.45 6.59 -2.87
CA ASN A 68 0.07 7.47 -1.82
C ASN A 68 0.72 8.73 -2.41
N GLU A 69 1.43 8.59 -3.52
CA GLU A 69 2.02 9.74 -4.22
C GLU A 69 0.97 10.68 -4.83
N LEU A 70 -0.10 10.12 -5.41
CA LEU A 70 -1.24 10.91 -5.91
C LEU A 70 -1.90 11.71 -4.78
N ILE A 71 -2.16 11.07 -3.63
CA ILE A 71 -2.73 11.74 -2.46
C ILE A 71 -1.79 12.85 -1.97
N ALA A 72 -0.50 12.58 -1.87
CA ALA A 72 0.49 13.56 -1.45
C ALA A 72 0.59 14.75 -2.42
N ARG A 73 0.44 14.50 -3.73
CA ARG A 73 0.38 15.56 -4.76
C ARG A 73 -0.85 16.44 -4.55
N ASN A 74 -2.03 15.84 -4.49
CA ASN A 74 -3.29 16.58 -4.31
C ASN A 74 -3.26 17.45 -3.04
N LEU A 75 -2.64 16.98 -1.95
CA LEU A 75 -2.48 17.75 -0.72
C LEU A 75 -1.52 18.95 -0.85
N ARG A 76 -0.48 18.86 -1.70
CA ARG A 76 0.39 20.00 -2.01
C ARG A 76 -0.33 21.00 -2.88
N ASP A 77 -0.97 20.53 -3.94
CA ASP A 77 -1.72 21.37 -4.87
C ASP A 77 -2.81 22.19 -4.15
N LEU A 78 -3.48 21.60 -3.15
CA LEU A 78 -4.46 22.30 -2.32
C LEU A 78 -3.84 23.38 -1.43
N ARG A 79 -2.63 23.15 -0.90
CA ARG A 79 -1.91 24.12 -0.05
C ARG A 79 -1.33 25.29 -0.83
N GLU A 80 -1.00 25.08 -2.11
CA GLU A 80 -0.46 26.12 -2.99
C GLU A 80 -1.56 27.01 -3.57
N GLN A 81 -2.84 26.60 -3.48
CA GLN A 81 -4.02 27.35 -3.95
C GLN A 81 -4.67 28.24 -2.89
N THR A 82 -4.20 28.22 -1.65
CA THR A 82 -4.69 29.03 -0.51
C THR A 82 -3.66 30.07 -0.09
#